data_AF-A0A316K4D6-F1
#
_entry.id   AF-A0A316K4D6-F1
#
_cell.length_a   1.000
_cell.length_b   1.000
_cell.length_c   1.000
_cell.angle_alpha   90.00
_cell.angle_beta   90.00
_cell.angle_gamma   90.00
#
_symmetry.space_group_name_H-M   'P 1'
#
loop_
_entity.id
_entity.type
_entity.pdbx_description
1 polymer ?
#
loop_
_entity_poly.entity_id
_entity_poly.type
_entity_poly.pdbx_seq_one_letter_code
_entity_poly.pdbx_strand_id
1 'polypeptide(L)'
;MEKPIAIQIQLHLERFEPLISLQQWEQQLLEAGLQRAAACSSFIGRVRAGQANASSASAVIALELEHYPGMTEAELQRIAESVGKRHGALACLIEHRVGRIAVNDAIVCVAVWADRRGPAQRCCQELLEELKHNAPFWKREWSADGSSQWIEGNTPL
;
A
#
# COMPACT_ATOMS: atom_id res chain seq x y z
N MET A 1 3.69 23.27 19.28
CA MET A 1 3.75 21.80 19.37
C MET A 1 3.15 21.26 18.08
N GLU A 2 3.91 20.50 17.29
CA GLU A 2 3.37 19.85 16.09
C GLU A 2 2.29 18.84 16.51
N LYS A 3 1.13 18.85 15.84
CA LYS A 3 0.09 17.86 16.10
C LYS A 3 0.58 16.49 15.61
N PRO A 4 0.39 15.41 16.38
CA PRO A 4 0.73 14.07 15.92
C PRO A 4 -0.10 13.68 14.70
N ILE A 5 0.52 12.95 13.78
CA ILE A 5 -0.12 12.42 12.57
C ILE A 5 -0.88 11.16 12.96
N ALA A 6 -2.15 11.04 12.57
CA ALA A 6 -2.91 9.81 12.76
C ALA A 6 -2.46 8.78 11.72
N ILE A 7 -1.82 7.69 12.14
CA ILE A 7 -1.28 6.67 11.22
C ILE A 7 -1.99 5.34 11.49
N GLN A 8 -2.50 4.72 10.43
CA GLN A 8 -3.11 3.40 10.47
C GLN A 8 -2.41 2.49 9.45
N ILE A 9 -1.98 1.32 9.92
CA ILE A 9 -1.33 0.30 9.10
C ILE A 9 -2.09 -1.01 9.25
N GLN A 10 -2.39 -1.66 8.13
CA GLN A 10 -3.06 -2.97 8.12
C GLN A 10 -2.42 -3.89 7.09
N LEU A 11 -2.03 -5.09 7.54
CA LEU A 11 -1.61 -6.17 6.65
C LEU A 11 -2.73 -7.20 6.53
N HIS A 12 -3.14 -7.47 5.30
CA HIS A 12 -4.30 -8.29 4.96
C HIS A 12 -3.84 -9.65 4.41
N LEU A 13 -4.21 -10.74 5.09
CA LEU A 13 -4.02 -12.11 4.56
C LEU A 13 -5.05 -12.42 3.47
N GLU A 14 -6.28 -11.98 3.70
CA GLU A 14 -7.41 -12.18 2.80
C GLU A 14 -7.67 -10.96 1.93
N ARG A 15 -8.51 -11.12 0.91
CA ARG A 15 -8.93 -10.00 0.07
C ARG A 15 -9.65 -8.93 0.91
N PHE A 16 -9.31 -7.68 0.66
CA PHE A 16 -9.98 -6.51 1.21
C PHE A 16 -10.57 -5.65 0.09
N GLU A 17 -11.58 -4.83 0.44
CA GLU A 17 -12.26 -3.93 -0.49
C GLU A 17 -11.81 -2.48 -0.21
N PRO A 18 -10.84 -1.93 -0.98
CA PRO A 18 -10.15 -0.69 -0.60
C PRO A 18 -11.08 0.51 -0.47
N LEU A 19 -12.11 0.62 -1.31
CA LEU A 19 -13.05 1.74 -1.25
C LEU A 19 -13.90 1.72 0.04
N ILE A 20 -14.22 0.53 0.54
CA ILE A 20 -14.91 0.36 1.82
C ILE A 20 -13.95 0.69 2.96
N SER A 21 -12.71 0.19 2.89
CA SER A 21 -11.70 0.49 3.92
C SER A 21 -11.39 1.98 4.03
N LEU A 22 -11.28 2.68 2.90
CA LEU A 22 -11.10 4.14 2.86
C LEU A 22 -12.26 4.88 3.54
N GLN A 23 -13.49 4.45 3.32
CA GLN A 23 -14.66 5.02 3.98
C GLN A 23 -14.64 4.78 5.49
N GLN A 24 -14.30 3.55 5.91
CA GLN A 24 -14.21 3.17 7.32
C GLN A 24 -13.09 3.93 8.04
N TRP A 25 -11.93 4.05 7.41
CA TRP A 25 -10.81 4.83 7.93
C TRP A 25 -11.20 6.30 8.12
N GLU A 26 -11.84 6.93 7.14
CA GLU A 26 -12.34 8.30 7.28
C GLU A 26 -13.34 8.42 8.46
N GLN A 27 -14.27 7.48 8.61
CA GLN A 27 -15.21 7.47 9.74
C GLN A 27 -14.48 7.36 11.09
N GLN A 28 -13.52 6.44 11.21
CA GLN A 28 -12.72 6.24 12.42
C GLN A 28 -11.96 7.50 12.82
N LEU A 29 -11.39 8.24 11.86
CA LEU A 29 -10.71 9.50 12.14
C LEU A 29 -11.67 10.56 12.71
N LEU A 30 -12.87 10.67 12.14
CA LEU A 30 -13.88 11.62 12.61
C LEU A 30 -14.41 11.25 14.00
N GLU A 31 -14.64 9.96 14.25
CA GLU A 31 -15.03 9.44 15.56
C GLU A 31 -13.95 9.65 16.62
N ALA A 32 -12.67 9.56 16.24
CA ALA A 32 -11.52 9.90 17.08
C ALA A 32 -11.34 11.42 17.30
N GLY A 33 -12.22 12.25 16.73
CA GLY A 33 -12.24 13.70 16.94
C GLY A 33 -11.33 14.50 16.01
N LEU A 34 -10.74 13.89 14.97
CA LEU A 34 -10.06 14.66 13.92
C LEU A 34 -11.11 15.41 13.09
N GLN A 35 -10.81 16.68 12.77
CA GLN A 35 -11.62 17.41 11.81
C GLN A 35 -11.33 16.91 10.39
N ARG A 36 -12.38 16.82 9.57
CA ARG A 36 -12.28 16.43 8.17
C ARG A 36 -11.26 17.31 7.44
N ALA A 37 -10.27 16.68 6.82
CA ALA A 37 -9.26 17.39 6.06
C ALA A 37 -9.84 18.00 4.78
N ALA A 38 -9.29 19.13 4.34
CA ALA A 38 -9.72 19.79 3.12
C ALA A 38 -9.22 19.08 1.84
N ALA A 39 -8.22 18.20 1.95
CA ALA A 39 -7.75 17.37 0.85
C ALA A 39 -7.46 15.93 1.29
N CYS A 40 -7.84 14.98 0.43
CA CYS A 40 -7.48 13.58 0.53
C CYS A 40 -6.87 13.14 -0.80
N SER A 41 -5.78 12.38 -0.74
CA SER A 41 -5.21 11.67 -1.90
C SER A 41 -5.13 10.19 -1.56
N SER A 42 -5.58 9.33 -2.46
CA SER A 42 -5.50 7.88 -2.29
C SER A 42 -4.98 7.19 -3.54
N PHE A 43 -4.38 6.02 -3.34
CA PHE A 43 -3.90 5.13 -4.38
C PHE A 43 -4.33 3.70 -4.05
N ILE A 44 -4.73 2.97 -5.09
CA ILE A 44 -5.05 1.54 -5.01
C ILE A 44 -4.24 0.82 -6.08
N GLY A 45 -3.27 0.02 -5.65
CA GLY A 45 -2.51 -0.86 -6.51
C GLY A 45 -3.18 -2.22 -6.62
N ARG A 46 -3.19 -2.78 -7.84
CA ARG A 46 -3.71 -4.12 -8.12
C ARG A 46 -2.63 -4.97 -8.79
N VAL A 47 -2.67 -6.28 -8.56
CA VAL A 47 -1.80 -7.21 -9.28
C VAL A 47 -2.16 -7.17 -10.76
N ARG A 48 -1.18 -6.90 -11.62
CA ARG A 48 -1.37 -6.88 -13.07
C ARG A 48 -1.24 -8.29 -13.63
N ALA A 49 -1.99 -8.59 -14.69
CA ALA A 49 -1.65 -9.73 -15.53
C ALA A 49 -0.29 -9.49 -16.20
N GLY A 50 0.57 -10.50 -16.26
CA GLY A 50 1.80 -10.42 -17.06
C GLY A 50 1.48 -10.28 -18.55
N GLN A 51 2.26 -9.49 -19.30
CA GLN A 51 2.17 -9.47 -20.76
C GLN A 51 2.81 -10.74 -21.30
N ALA A 52 2.00 -11.58 -21.95
CA ALA A 52 2.43 -12.84 -22.55
C ALA A 52 3.34 -12.57 -23.77
N ASN A 53 4.63 -12.40 -23.53
CA ASN A 53 5.65 -12.41 -24.60
C ASN A 53 6.30 -13.79 -24.78
N ALA A 54 5.79 -14.85 -24.12
CA ALA A 54 6.29 -16.22 -24.29
C ALA A 54 5.20 -17.25 -24.00
N SER A 55 4.28 -17.47 -24.96
CA SER A 55 3.24 -18.51 -24.90
C SER A 55 2.20 -18.32 -23.78
N SER A 56 0.94 -18.68 -24.04
CA SER A 56 -0.17 -18.55 -23.09
C SER A 56 0.02 -19.32 -21.76
N ALA A 57 0.95 -20.28 -21.71
CA ALA A 57 1.28 -21.06 -20.53
C ALA A 57 2.11 -20.29 -19.47
N SER A 58 2.79 -19.21 -19.84
CA SER A 58 3.64 -18.42 -18.92
C SER A 58 2.93 -17.21 -18.30
N ALA A 59 1.61 -17.09 -18.45
CA ALA A 59 0.88 -15.94 -17.93
C ALA A 59 0.84 -15.97 -16.40
N VAL A 60 1.28 -14.87 -15.77
CA VAL A 60 1.20 -14.68 -14.31
C VAL A 60 -0.28 -14.63 -13.90
N ILE A 61 -0.68 -15.51 -12.99
CA ILE A 61 -2.04 -15.62 -12.45
C ILE A 61 -2.16 -15.09 -11.02
N ALA A 62 -1.03 -15.01 -10.30
CA ALA A 62 -0.99 -14.48 -8.94
C ALA A 62 0.40 -13.95 -8.59
N LEU A 63 0.43 -12.99 -7.67
CA LEU A 63 1.61 -12.54 -6.96
C LEU A 63 1.49 -12.98 -5.51
N GLU A 64 2.55 -13.52 -4.95
CA GLU A 64 2.62 -13.87 -3.54
C GLU A 64 3.63 -12.97 -2.84
N LEU A 65 3.24 -12.43 -1.68
CA LEU A 65 4.12 -11.64 -0.86
C LEU A 65 4.33 -12.29 0.50
N GLU A 66 5.59 -12.55 0.82
CA GLU A 66 6.03 -12.88 2.15
C GLU A 66 6.57 -11.64 2.85
N HIS A 67 6.51 -11.65 4.18
CA HIS A 67 6.98 -10.55 5.02
C HIS A 67 7.48 -11.12 6.35
N TYR A 68 8.27 -10.34 7.09
CA TYR A 68 8.65 -10.68 8.46
C TYR A 68 7.67 -9.98 9.42
N PRO A 69 6.82 -10.72 10.14
CA PRO A 69 5.84 -10.13 11.05
C PRO A 69 6.52 -9.28 12.13
N GLY A 70 5.94 -8.12 12.44
CA GLY A 70 6.47 -7.14 13.38
C GLY A 70 7.51 -6.20 12.78
N MET A 71 8.53 -6.71 12.06
CA MET A 71 9.54 -5.86 11.42
C MET A 71 8.94 -5.04 10.28
N THR A 72 8.09 -5.68 9.48
CA THR A 72 7.45 -5.02 8.33
C THR A 72 6.57 -3.88 8.82
N GLU A 73 5.69 -4.13 9.78
CA GLU A 73 4.79 -3.14 10.36
C GLU A 73 5.55 -1.99 11.02
N ALA A 74 6.65 -2.28 11.73
CA ALA A 74 7.51 -1.26 12.31
C ALA A 74 8.16 -0.37 11.23
N GLU A 75 8.61 -0.95 10.12
CA GLU A 75 9.19 -0.19 9.02
C GLU A 75 8.14 0.64 8.26
N LEU A 76 6.94 0.08 8.04
CA LEU A 76 5.80 0.81 7.49
C LEU A 76 5.43 2.02 8.37
N GLN A 77 5.44 1.84 9.69
CA GLN A 77 5.18 2.91 10.66
C GLN A 77 6.25 4.00 10.57
N ARG A 78 7.53 3.60 10.53
CA ARG A 78 8.66 4.53 10.40
C ARG A 78 8.59 5.35 9.10
N ILE A 79 8.27 4.69 7.98
CA ILE A 79 8.07 5.34 6.68
C ILE A 79 6.92 6.34 6.76
N ALA A 80 5.75 5.91 7.25
CA ALA A 80 4.56 6.75 7.37
C ALA A 80 4.82 8.01 8.21
N GLU A 81 5.50 7.86 9.34
CA GLU A 81 5.88 8.98 10.20
C GLU A 81 6.85 9.94 9.51
N SER A 82 7.89 9.41 8.85
CA SER A 82 8.92 10.23 8.21
C SER A 82 8.34 11.03 7.04
N VAL A 83 7.64 10.37 6.13
CA VAL A 83 7.05 10.99 4.94
C VAL A 83 5.90 11.90 5.33
N GLY A 84 5.03 11.46 6.24
CA GLY A 84 3.91 12.25 6.73
C GLY A 84 4.36 13.57 7.35
N LYS A 85 5.42 13.55 8.19
CA LYS A 85 5.98 14.78 8.78
C LYS A 85 6.56 15.70 7.70
N ARG A 86 7.29 15.15 6.74
CA ARG A 86 7.92 15.90 5.64
C ARG A 86 6.92 16.69 4.79
N HIS A 87 5.73 16.13 4.57
CA HIS A 87 4.69 16.74 3.73
C HIS A 87 3.58 17.43 4.51
N GLY A 88 3.56 17.37 5.84
CA GLY A 88 2.50 17.94 6.67
C GLY A 88 1.17 17.20 6.55
N ALA A 89 1.23 15.86 6.55
CA ALA A 89 0.03 15.02 6.61
C ALA A 89 -0.68 15.15 7.96
N LEU A 90 -2.01 15.08 7.93
CA LEU A 90 -2.86 15.03 9.12
C LEU A 90 -3.16 13.58 9.51
N ALA A 91 -3.36 12.73 8.51
CA ALA A 91 -3.52 11.30 8.68
C ALA A 91 -2.95 10.51 7.49
N CYS A 92 -2.51 9.28 7.73
CA CYS A 92 -2.02 8.34 6.73
C CYS A 92 -2.64 6.95 6.96
N LEU A 93 -3.05 6.31 5.87
CA LEU A 93 -3.46 4.91 5.83
C LEU A 93 -2.49 4.16 4.92
N ILE A 94 -2.02 3.01 5.38
CA ILE A 94 -1.27 2.03 4.58
C ILE A 94 -1.91 0.66 4.79
N GLU A 95 -2.51 0.13 3.74
CA GLU A 95 -3.01 -1.24 3.72
C GLU A 95 -2.23 -2.04 2.69
N HIS A 96 -1.78 -3.24 3.04
CA HIS A 96 -1.06 -4.09 2.11
C HIS A 96 -1.47 -5.56 2.26
N ARG A 97 -1.57 -6.28 1.15
CA ARG A 97 -1.79 -7.73 1.14
C ARG A 97 -0.50 -8.51 1.35
N VAL A 98 -0.60 -9.63 2.03
CA VAL A 98 0.45 -10.65 2.11
C VAL A 98 -0.17 -12.02 1.78
N GLY A 99 0.67 -13.03 1.50
CA GLY A 99 0.24 -14.29 0.95
C GLY A 99 -0.07 -14.20 -0.56
N ARG A 100 -0.82 -15.17 -1.08
CA ARG A 100 -1.12 -15.30 -2.52
C ARG A 100 -2.28 -14.37 -2.93
N ILE A 101 -2.04 -13.53 -3.93
CA ILE A 101 -2.93 -12.48 -4.40
C ILE A 101 -3.19 -12.70 -5.89
N ALA A 102 -4.45 -12.88 -6.26
CA ALA A 102 -4.82 -13.09 -7.66
C ALA A 102 -4.62 -11.82 -8.50
N VAL A 103 -4.43 -12.00 -9.80
CA VAL A 103 -4.50 -10.89 -10.75
C VAL A 103 -5.81 -10.11 -10.58
N ASN A 104 -5.73 -8.79 -10.73
CA ASN A 104 -6.80 -7.79 -10.51
C ASN A 104 -7.21 -7.55 -9.05
N ASP A 105 -6.80 -8.38 -8.10
CA ASP A 105 -7.04 -8.09 -6.68
C ASP A 105 -6.18 -6.91 -6.21
N ALA A 106 -6.73 -6.15 -5.26
CA ALA A 106 -5.99 -5.08 -4.60
C ALA A 106 -4.85 -5.68 -3.78
N ILE A 107 -3.65 -5.14 -3.97
CA ILE A 107 -2.43 -5.51 -3.23
C ILE A 107 -2.05 -4.42 -2.24
N VAL A 108 -2.28 -3.15 -2.56
CA VAL A 108 -1.93 -2.02 -1.69
C VAL A 108 -3.00 -0.94 -1.78
N CYS A 109 -3.33 -0.33 -0.66
CA CYS A 109 -4.06 0.92 -0.58
C CYS A 109 -3.30 1.91 0.29
N VAL A 110 -3.07 3.12 -0.22
CA VAL A 110 -2.48 4.21 0.56
C VAL A 110 -3.44 5.40 0.50
N ALA A 111 -3.66 6.06 1.62
CA ALA A 111 -4.37 7.34 1.63
C ALA A 111 -3.74 8.34 2.59
N VAL A 112 -3.86 9.63 2.24
CA VAL A 112 -3.32 10.73 3.01
C VAL A 112 -4.35 11.85 3.10
N TRP A 113 -4.60 12.31 4.32
CA TRP A 113 -5.30 13.56 4.60
C TRP A 113 -4.29 14.70 4.78
N ALA A 114 -4.55 15.84 4.16
CA ALA A 114 -3.76 17.06 4.36
C ALA A 114 -4.62 18.31 4.19
N ASP A 115 -4.07 19.46 4.59
CA ASP A 115 -4.72 20.77 4.45
C ASP A 115 -4.95 21.16 2.97
N ARG A 116 -4.08 20.73 2.06
CA ARG A 116 -4.12 21.11 0.64
C ARG A 116 -3.80 19.93 -0.27
N ARG A 117 -4.31 20.00 -1.51
CA ARG A 117 -4.11 18.95 -2.53
C ARG A 117 -2.63 18.63 -2.78
N GLY A 118 -1.76 19.64 -2.83
CA GLY A 118 -0.34 19.46 -3.13
C GLY A 118 0.38 18.58 -2.10
N PRO A 119 0.33 18.94 -0.80
CA PRO A 119 0.76 18.07 0.30
C PRO A 119 0.19 16.64 0.24
N ALA A 120 -1.13 16.50 0.07
CA ALA A 120 -1.78 15.19 0.03
C ALA A 120 -1.24 14.30 -1.11
N GLN A 121 -1.14 14.86 -2.33
CA GLN A 121 -0.66 14.16 -3.52
C GLN A 121 0.81 13.75 -3.39
N ARG A 122 1.70 14.68 -3.01
CA ARG A 122 3.13 14.39 -2.87
C ARG A 122 3.42 13.40 -1.76
N CYS A 123 2.73 13.51 -0.63
CA CYS A 123 2.86 12.56 0.47
C CYS A 123 2.42 11.16 0.03
N CYS A 124 1.27 11.05 -0.64
CA CYS A 124 0.76 9.76 -1.12
C CYS A 124 1.72 9.12 -2.13
N GLN A 125 2.25 9.91 -3.07
CA GLN A 125 3.25 9.44 -4.04
C GLN A 125 4.54 8.99 -3.37
N GLU A 126 5.09 9.78 -2.45
CA GLU A 126 6.33 9.45 -1.77
C GLU A 126 6.19 8.24 -0.85
N LEU A 127 5.04 8.08 -0.18
CA LEU A 127 4.74 6.85 0.57
C LEU A 127 4.83 5.62 -0.36
N LEU A 128 4.24 5.66 -1.56
CA LEU A 128 4.33 4.54 -2.49
C LEU A 128 5.77 4.23 -2.89
N GLU A 129 6.59 5.25 -3.14
CA GLU A 129 8.00 5.04 -3.45
C GLU A 129 8.78 4.44 -2.28
N GLU A 130 8.59 4.96 -1.07
CA GLU A 130 9.26 4.44 0.12
C GLU A 130 8.82 3.00 0.43
N LEU A 131 7.53 2.70 0.33
CA LEU A 131 7.01 1.34 0.48
C LEU A 131 7.64 0.38 -0.52
N LYS A 132 7.77 0.83 -1.76
CA LYS A 132 8.31 0.03 -2.84
C LYS A 132 9.79 -0.25 -2.67
N HIS A 133 10.59 0.66 -2.12
CA HIS A 133 12.03 0.49 -1.97
C HIS A 133 12.44 -0.10 -0.61
N ASN A 134 11.74 0.27 0.46
CA ASN A 134 12.19 0.03 1.83
C ASN A 134 11.32 -0.96 2.61
N ALA A 135 10.06 -1.23 2.19
CA ALA A 135 9.25 -2.21 2.91
C ALA A 135 9.78 -3.64 2.67
N PRO A 136 10.01 -4.43 3.74
CA PRO A 136 10.63 -5.75 3.65
C PRO A 136 9.64 -6.82 3.18
N PHE A 137 9.25 -6.74 1.91
CA PHE A 137 8.43 -7.75 1.25
C PHE A 137 9.23 -8.55 0.22
N TRP A 138 9.04 -9.86 0.22
CA TRP A 138 9.60 -10.77 -0.78
C TRP A 138 8.49 -11.22 -1.72
N LYS A 139 8.73 -11.10 -3.03
CA LYS A 139 7.71 -11.29 -4.07
C LYS A 139 7.97 -12.56 -4.87
N ARG A 140 6.95 -13.38 -5.03
CA ARG A 140 6.97 -14.58 -5.88
C ARG A 140 5.81 -14.54 -6.88
N GLU A 141 6.10 -14.69 -8.17
CA GLU A 141 5.06 -14.80 -9.21
C GLU A 141 4.66 -16.25 -9.41
N TRP A 142 3.37 -16.48 -9.68
CA TRP A 142 2.81 -17.78 -10.01
C TRP A 142 2.25 -17.75 -11.43
N SER A 143 2.63 -18.73 -12.23
CA SER A 143 2.20 -18.91 -13.61
C SER A 143 1.03 -19.89 -13.73
N ALA A 144 0.31 -19.82 -14.85
CA ALA A 144 -0.82 -20.70 -15.15
C ALA A 144 -0.44 -22.19 -15.26
N ASP A 145 0.80 -22.49 -15.64
CA ASP A 145 1.36 -23.86 -15.70
C ASP A 145 1.75 -24.43 -14.33
N GLY A 146 1.55 -23.67 -13.25
CA GLY A 146 1.89 -24.05 -11.88
C GLY A 146 3.33 -23.74 -11.49
N SER A 147 4.17 -23.22 -12.39
CA SER A 147 5.51 -22.75 -12.06
C SER A 147 5.47 -21.48 -11.20
N SER A 148 6.54 -21.25 -10.43
CA SER A 148 6.71 -20.01 -9.66
C SER A 148 8.15 -19.52 -9.68
N GLN A 149 8.33 -18.21 -9.57
CA GLN A 149 9.64 -17.55 -9.59
C GLN A 149 9.69 -16.44 -8.56
N TRP A 150 10.79 -16.37 -7.80
CA TRP A 150 11.08 -15.22 -6.95
C TRP A 150 11.50 -14.05 -7.81
N ILE A 151 10.96 -12.86 -7.52
CA ILE A 151 11.32 -11.64 -8.21
C ILE A 151 12.53 -11.02 -7.50
N GLU A 152 13.62 -10.83 -8.23
CA GLU A 152 14.79 -10.12 -7.74
C GLU A 152 14.65 -8.61 -8.03
N GLY A 153 14.63 -7.79 -6.98
CA GLY A 153 14.61 -6.33 -7.06
C GLY A 153 13.22 -5.70 -7.19
N ASN A 154 13.17 -4.38 -6.96
CA ASN A 154 11.97 -3.56 -7.13
C ASN A 154 12.12 -2.77 -8.43
N THR A 155 11.22 -2.96 -9.40
CA THR A 155 11.19 -2.16 -10.64
C THR A 155 10.96 -0.70 -10.30
N PRO A 156 11.83 0.29 -10.57
CA PRO A 156 11.56 1.71 -10.32
C PRO A 156 10.28 2.20 -11.02
N LEU A 157 9.71 3.34 -10.62
CA LEU A 157 8.59 3.94 -11.37
C LEU A 157 9.06 4.43 -12.74
#